data_AF-A0A950DQG2-F1
#
_entry.id   AF-A0A950DQG2-F1
#
_cell.length_a   1.000
_cell.length_b   1.000
_cell.length_c   1.000
_cell.angle_alpha   90.00
_cell.angle_beta   90.00
_cell.angle_gamma   90.00
#
_symmetry.space_group_name_H-M   'P 1'
#
loop_
_entity.id
_entity.type
_entity.pdbx_description
1 polymer ?
#
loop_
_entity_poly.entity_id
_entity_poly.type
_entity_poly.pdbx_seq_one_letter_code
_entity_poly.pdbx_strand_id
1 'polypeptide(L)'
;MGAAKSGGMKPTLGLTGVTVNAMALIAPGAFLWTTFASQAAQTSGGKTTASDMWIGLIFALVLAFLTAYSYSELANLYPQAGTGSSYYFAEAAFLGKERSAHQRYARISKFVVGWVSHLYYWVYPGIMAAFAGYLAIYLFGLLGVTLSFWPIAAVVVVFTLLNPYTAYRGVSGSTIVALIINVIQIVALIAFSVFAIIFRITHPGLHYENDTFGILTGSHN
;
A
#
# COMPACT_ATOMS: atom_id res chain seq x y z
N MET A 1 -19.23 6.54 -42.57
CA MET A 1 -18.18 6.21 -41.60
C MET A 1 -18.20 7.27 -40.51
N GLY A 2 -18.78 6.97 -39.35
CA GLY A 2 -18.82 7.90 -38.22
C GLY A 2 -17.46 7.92 -37.52
N ALA A 3 -16.82 9.08 -37.46
CA ALA A 3 -15.59 9.26 -36.70
C ALA A 3 -15.87 8.97 -35.21
N ALA A 4 -15.20 7.97 -34.66
CA ALA A 4 -15.21 7.73 -33.23
C ALA A 4 -14.66 8.99 -32.55
N LYS A 5 -15.50 9.71 -31.79
CA LYS A 5 -15.05 10.77 -30.88
C LYS A 5 -13.99 10.14 -29.97
N SER A 6 -12.73 10.54 -30.11
CA SER A 6 -11.71 10.20 -29.12
C SER A 6 -12.19 10.78 -27.79
N GLY A 7 -12.62 9.91 -26.87
CA GLY A 7 -13.01 10.29 -25.52
C GLY A 7 -11.80 10.81 -24.77
N GLY A 8 -11.50 12.09 -24.94
CA GLY A 8 -10.43 12.75 -24.20
C GLY A 8 -10.73 12.71 -22.70
N MET A 9 -9.71 12.39 -21.90
CA MET A 9 -9.81 12.51 -20.44
C MET A 9 -10.15 13.95 -20.08
N LYS A 10 -11.30 14.15 -19.44
CA LYS A 10 -11.66 15.46 -18.91
C LYS A 10 -10.93 15.67 -17.58
N PRO A 11 -10.22 16.79 -17.36
CA PRO A 11 -9.61 17.08 -16.08
C PRO A 11 -10.72 17.44 -15.08
N THR A 12 -11.27 16.42 -14.41
CA THR A 12 -12.38 16.57 -13.45
C THR A 12 -11.93 16.53 -11.99
N LEU A 13 -10.63 16.35 -11.74
CA LEU A 13 -10.06 16.19 -10.40
C LEU A 13 -9.35 17.48 -9.98
N GLY A 14 -9.91 18.17 -8.98
CA GLY A 14 -9.19 19.20 -8.22
C GLY A 14 -8.29 18.58 -7.14
N LEU A 15 -7.58 19.41 -6.37
CA LEU A 15 -6.66 18.98 -5.32
C LEU A 15 -7.30 17.96 -4.35
N THR A 16 -8.51 18.24 -3.87
CA THR A 16 -9.26 17.32 -3.00
C THR A 16 -9.55 15.98 -3.68
N GLY A 17 -9.86 15.99 -4.98
CA GLY A 17 -10.12 14.78 -5.74
C GLY A 17 -8.87 13.91 -5.90
N VAL A 18 -7.72 14.54 -6.16
CA VAL A 18 -6.42 13.84 -6.24
C VAL A 18 -6.01 13.28 -4.88
N THR A 19 -6.16 14.05 -3.79
CA THR A 19 -5.87 13.58 -2.43
C THR A 19 -6.77 12.42 -2.02
N VAL A 20 -8.08 12.50 -2.29
CA VAL A 20 -9.02 11.41 -2.03
C VAL A 20 -8.67 10.16 -2.84
N ASN A 21 -8.25 10.32 -4.11
CA ASN A 21 -7.81 9.17 -4.89
C ASN A 21 -6.53 8.53 -4.29
N ALA A 22 -5.56 9.34 -3.87
CA ALA A 22 -4.34 8.85 -3.23
C ALA A 22 -4.62 8.15 -1.88
N MET A 23 -5.57 8.66 -1.09
CA MET A 23 -5.97 8.09 0.20
C MET A 23 -6.64 6.71 0.10
N ALA A 24 -7.16 6.32 -1.08
CA ALA A 24 -7.68 4.97 -1.27
C ALA A 24 -6.61 3.88 -1.06
N LEU A 25 -5.32 4.26 -1.10
CA LEU A 25 -4.17 3.43 -0.79
C LEU A 25 -3.87 3.31 0.71
N ILE A 26 -4.75 3.77 1.61
CA ILE A 26 -4.62 3.57 3.06
C ILE A 26 -4.93 2.11 3.46
N ALA A 27 -5.82 1.43 2.73
CA ALA A 27 -6.20 0.04 2.97
C ALA A 27 -4.98 -0.90 3.16
N PRO A 28 -3.91 -0.79 2.34
CA PRO A 28 -2.70 -1.58 2.56
C PRO A 28 -1.89 -1.32 3.82
N GLY A 29 -1.96 -0.11 4.39
CA GLY A 29 -1.36 0.16 5.70
C GLY A 29 -2.06 -0.60 6.83
N ALA A 30 -3.37 -0.84 6.73
CA ALA A 30 -4.11 -1.66 7.68
C ALA A 30 -3.74 -3.15 7.59
N PHE A 31 -3.22 -3.63 6.46
CA PHE A 31 -2.77 -5.03 6.31
C PHE A 31 -1.52 -5.33 7.15
N LEU A 32 -0.62 -4.34 7.34
CA LEU A 32 0.52 -4.49 8.25
C LEU A 32 0.08 -4.89 9.66
N TRP A 33 -1.07 -4.38 10.12
CA TRP A 33 -1.63 -4.71 11.43
C TRP A 33 -2.02 -6.19 11.55
N THR A 34 -2.65 -6.79 10.54
CA THR A 34 -3.03 -8.21 10.62
C THR A 34 -1.83 -9.15 10.71
N THR A 35 -0.70 -8.74 10.14
CA THR A 35 0.57 -9.46 10.28
C THR A 35 1.40 -8.99 11.48
N PHE A 36 1.02 -7.89 12.13
CA PHE A 36 1.76 -7.32 13.26
C PHE A 36 1.84 -8.31 14.41
N ALA A 37 0.76 -9.02 14.72
CA ALA A 37 0.75 -10.05 15.74
C ALA A 37 1.76 -11.18 15.45
N SER A 38 1.81 -11.66 14.20
CA SER A 38 2.78 -12.69 13.80
C SER A 38 4.22 -12.19 13.78
N GLN A 39 4.45 -10.92 13.40
CA GLN A 39 5.78 -10.31 13.36
C GLN A 39 6.30 -9.99 14.78
N ALA A 40 5.43 -9.49 15.65
CA ALA A 40 5.74 -9.23 17.05
C ALA A 40 6.03 -10.52 17.84
N ALA A 41 5.43 -11.64 17.44
CA ALA A 41 5.69 -12.96 18.01
C ALA A 41 7.00 -13.60 17.54
N GLN A 42 7.72 -13.01 16.57
CA GLN A 42 9.00 -13.56 16.13
C GLN A 42 10.09 -13.33 17.18
N THR A 43 10.97 -14.32 17.30
CA THR A 43 12.12 -14.27 18.20
C THR A 43 13.41 -14.52 17.45
N SER A 44 14.45 -13.72 17.72
CA SER A 44 15.81 -13.94 17.24
C SER A 44 16.74 -14.11 18.43
N GLY A 45 17.48 -15.22 18.49
CA GLY A 45 18.32 -15.55 19.64
C GLY A 45 17.56 -15.65 20.97
N GLY A 46 16.28 -16.04 20.94
CA GLY A 46 15.42 -16.14 22.12
C GLY A 46 14.81 -14.82 22.60
N LYS A 47 15.05 -13.69 21.91
CA LYS A 47 14.49 -12.38 22.24
C LYS A 47 13.41 -11.97 21.24
N THR A 48 12.32 -11.37 21.69
CA THR A 48 11.30 -10.79 20.81
C THR A 48 11.89 -9.71 19.90
N THR A 49 11.48 -9.70 18.63
CA THR A 49 11.85 -8.66 17.65
C THR A 49 10.79 -7.56 17.50
N ALA A 50 9.75 -7.56 18.33
CA ALA A 50 8.62 -6.64 18.21
C ALA A 50 9.03 -5.17 18.26
N SER A 51 10.05 -4.85 19.05
CA SER A 51 10.52 -3.48 19.22
C SER A 51 11.35 -2.96 18.04
N ASP A 52 12.03 -3.85 17.31
CA ASP A 52 12.85 -3.49 16.15
C ASP A 52 11.97 -2.98 14.98
N MET A 53 10.68 -3.31 15.01
CA MET A 53 9.68 -2.84 14.06
C MET A 53 9.56 -1.32 14.03
N TRP A 54 9.80 -0.62 15.16
CA TRP A 54 9.72 0.84 15.22
C TRP A 54 10.79 1.53 14.37
N ILE A 55 12.02 1.04 14.43
CA ILE A 55 13.13 1.58 13.63
C ILE A 55 12.84 1.32 12.14
N GLY A 56 12.38 0.11 11.81
CA GLY A 56 11.95 -0.24 10.45
C GLY A 56 10.85 0.69 9.93
N LEU A 57 9.84 0.99 10.76
CA LEU A 57 8.73 1.87 10.42
C LEU A 57 9.19 3.31 10.16
N ILE A 58 10.05 3.85 11.04
CA ILE A 58 10.59 5.20 10.87
C ILE A 58 11.41 5.30 9.60
N PHE A 59 12.30 4.32 9.34
CA PHE A 59 13.10 4.30 8.14
C PHE A 59 12.24 4.22 6.87
N ALA A 60 11.24 3.34 6.86
CA ALA A 60 10.29 3.22 5.76
C ALA A 60 9.50 4.51 5.52
N LEU A 61 9.10 5.21 6.58
CA LEU A 61 8.38 6.49 6.50
C LEU A 61 9.25 7.57 5.86
N VAL A 62 10.50 7.72 6.31
CA VAL A 62 11.44 8.70 5.73
C VAL A 62 11.68 8.40 4.25
N LEU A 63 11.94 7.14 3.91
CA LEU A 63 12.15 6.73 2.53
C LEU A 63 10.92 6.99 1.65
N ALA A 64 9.72 6.73 2.17
CA ALA A 64 8.46 6.99 1.47
C ALA A 64 8.26 8.49 1.22
N PHE A 65 8.53 9.35 2.20
CA PHE A 65 8.44 10.80 2.02
C PHE A 65 9.46 11.35 1.02
N LEU A 66 10.71 10.88 1.07
CA LEU A 66 11.74 11.26 0.09
C LEU A 66 11.36 10.83 -1.33
N THR A 67 10.77 9.65 -1.47
CA THR A 67 10.26 9.14 -2.75
C THR A 67 9.09 10.00 -3.22
N ALA A 68 8.10 10.28 -2.36
CA ALA A 68 6.95 11.13 -2.69
C ALA A 68 7.38 12.53 -3.15
N TYR A 69 8.35 13.13 -2.46
CA TYR A 69 8.93 14.42 -2.84
C TYR A 69 9.62 14.37 -4.21
N SER A 70 10.40 13.32 -4.49
CA SER A 70 11.02 13.13 -5.80
C SER A 70 9.99 12.98 -6.93
N TYR A 71 8.90 12.26 -6.67
CA TYR A 71 7.80 12.12 -7.64
C TYR A 71 7.00 13.40 -7.82
N SER A 72 6.83 14.24 -6.79
CA SER A 72 6.16 15.54 -6.94
C SER A 72 6.97 16.49 -7.83
N GLU A 73 8.30 16.50 -7.68
CA GLU A 73 9.17 17.29 -8.56
C GLU A 73 9.14 16.78 -10.00
N LEU A 74 9.19 15.46 -10.21
CA LEU A 74 9.04 14.87 -11.54
C LEU A 74 7.68 15.18 -12.19
N ALA A 75 6.60 15.18 -11.40
CA ALA A 75 5.27 15.55 -11.88
C ALA A 75 5.18 17.03 -12.28
N ASN A 76 5.88 17.92 -11.55
CA ASN A 76 5.98 19.34 -11.90
C ASN A 76 6.81 19.57 -13.17
N LEU A 77 7.94 18.86 -13.32
CA LEU A 77 8.84 18.99 -14.47
C LEU A 77 8.28 18.37 -15.76
N TYR A 78 7.58 17.23 -15.64
CA TYR A 78 7.08 16.46 -16.77
C TYR A 78 5.57 16.17 -16.63
N PRO A 79 4.69 17.20 -16.63
CA PRO A 79 3.26 17.01 -16.39
C PRO A 79 2.60 16.08 -17.42
N GLN A 80 3.11 16.05 -18.65
CA GLN A 80 2.63 15.17 -19.73
C GLN A 80 3.00 13.70 -19.53
N ALA A 81 4.02 13.41 -18.72
CA ALA A 81 4.42 12.05 -18.35
C ALA A 81 3.66 11.52 -17.12
N GLY A 82 2.89 12.37 -16.43
CA GLY A 82 2.23 12.03 -15.17
C GLY A 82 1.22 10.89 -15.26
N THR A 83 0.50 10.78 -16.38
CA THR A 83 -0.45 9.67 -16.63
C THR A 83 0.26 8.31 -16.77
N GLY A 84 1.52 8.36 -17.16
CA GLY A 84 2.39 7.21 -17.35
C GLY A 84 3.26 6.86 -16.14
N SER A 85 3.27 7.70 -15.10
CA SER A 85 4.02 7.50 -13.86
C SER A 85 5.51 7.16 -14.12
N SER A 86 6.11 6.32 -13.27
CA SER A 86 7.54 6.03 -13.14
C SER A 86 8.28 5.80 -14.46
N TYR A 87 7.72 5.01 -15.37
CA TYR A 87 8.42 4.62 -16.60
C TYR A 87 8.37 5.69 -17.69
N TYR A 88 7.29 6.50 -17.73
CA TYR A 88 7.25 7.68 -18.60
C TYR A 88 8.08 8.84 -18.03
N PHE A 89 8.12 9.01 -16.70
CA PHE A 89 9.08 9.94 -16.08
C PHE A 89 10.53 9.55 -16.38
N ALA A 90 10.85 8.25 -16.33
CA ALA A 90 12.17 7.74 -16.69
C ALA A 90 12.52 8.01 -18.16
N GLU A 91 11.58 7.84 -19.09
CA GLU A 91 11.81 8.17 -20.50
C GLU A 91 12.02 9.69 -20.69
N ALA A 92 11.12 10.50 -20.13
CA ALA A 92 11.13 11.95 -20.26
C ALA A 92 12.41 12.59 -19.70
N ALA A 93 12.92 12.06 -18.57
CA ALA A 93 14.15 12.53 -17.95
C ALA A 93 15.40 12.36 -18.84
N PHE A 94 15.45 11.32 -19.67
CA PHE A 94 16.55 11.08 -20.61
C PHE A 94 16.36 11.77 -21.96
N LEU A 95 15.11 11.93 -22.42
CA LEU A 95 14.80 12.66 -23.65
C LEU A 95 15.01 14.18 -23.49
N GLY A 96 14.77 14.72 -22.29
CA GLY A 96 14.97 16.15 -21.99
C GLY A 96 16.43 16.60 -21.87
N LYS A 97 17.42 15.73 -22.12
CA LYS A 97 18.85 16.09 -22.06
C LYS A 97 19.36 16.59 -23.41
N GLU A 98 20.17 17.66 -23.38
CA GLU A 98 20.73 18.32 -24.57
C GLU A 98 21.65 17.41 -25.41
N ARG A 99 22.40 16.52 -24.75
CA ARG A 99 23.36 15.64 -25.43
C ARG A 99 22.65 14.39 -25.98
N SER A 100 22.65 14.23 -27.30
CA SER A 100 22.06 13.09 -28.02
C SER A 100 22.54 11.71 -27.52
N ALA A 101 23.76 11.64 -27.00
CA ALA A 101 24.30 10.43 -26.38
C ALA A 101 23.52 9.92 -25.15
N HIS A 102 22.74 10.77 -24.47
CA HIS A 102 21.90 10.36 -23.34
C HIS A 102 20.51 9.90 -23.78
N GLN A 103 20.00 10.41 -24.90
CA GLN A 103 18.68 10.08 -25.43
C GLN A 103 18.59 8.61 -25.86
N ARG A 104 19.70 7.99 -26.27
CA ARG A 104 19.77 6.54 -26.59
C ARG A 104 19.37 5.65 -25.41
N TYR A 105 19.55 6.12 -24.17
CA TYR A 105 19.21 5.37 -22.97
C TYR A 105 17.73 5.47 -22.61
N ALA A 106 16.96 6.40 -23.20
CA ALA A 106 15.57 6.65 -22.84
C ALA A 106 14.66 5.41 -22.96
N ARG A 107 14.86 4.58 -23.99
CA ARG A 107 14.09 3.34 -24.14
C ARG A 107 14.50 2.26 -23.15
N ILE A 108 15.80 2.17 -22.85
CA ILE A 108 16.32 1.20 -21.88
C ILE A 108 15.85 1.56 -20.47
N SER A 109 15.95 2.84 -20.09
CA SER A 109 15.46 3.32 -18.80
C SER A 109 13.95 3.11 -18.65
N LYS A 110 13.16 3.45 -19.68
CA LYS A 110 11.72 3.15 -19.72
C LYS A 110 11.42 1.68 -19.51
N PHE A 111 12.13 0.80 -20.23
CA PHE A 111 11.92 -0.63 -20.16
C PHE A 111 12.26 -1.20 -18.78
N VAL A 112 13.44 -0.87 -18.24
CA VAL A 112 13.89 -1.37 -16.94
C VAL A 112 12.97 -0.87 -15.81
N VAL A 113 12.70 0.44 -15.76
CA VAL A 113 11.81 1.02 -14.76
C VAL A 113 10.39 0.46 -14.92
N GLY A 114 9.92 0.31 -16.17
CA GLY A 114 8.63 -0.28 -16.48
C GLY A 114 8.50 -1.71 -15.96
N TRP A 115 9.50 -2.57 -16.19
CA TRP A 115 9.49 -3.95 -15.69
C TRP A 115 9.53 -4.03 -14.17
N VAL A 116 10.38 -3.24 -13.52
CA VAL A 116 10.45 -3.20 -12.06
C VAL A 116 9.11 -2.75 -11.47
N SER A 117 8.51 -1.69 -12.02
CA SER A 117 7.17 -1.25 -11.63
C SER A 117 6.13 -2.35 -11.87
N HIS A 118 6.20 -3.07 -12.99
CA HIS A 118 5.27 -4.15 -13.31
C HIS A 118 5.33 -5.30 -12.30
N LEU A 119 6.55 -5.73 -11.91
CA LEU A 119 6.75 -6.76 -10.89
C LEU A 119 6.18 -6.32 -9.54
N TYR A 120 6.37 -5.06 -9.14
CA TYR A 120 5.75 -4.52 -7.93
C TYR A 120 4.21 -4.60 -8.00
N TYR A 121 3.61 -4.22 -9.14
CA TYR A 121 2.17 -4.32 -9.35
C TYR A 121 1.63 -5.76 -9.46
N TRP A 122 2.50 -6.78 -9.56
CA TRP A 122 2.10 -8.19 -9.41
C TRP A 122 2.11 -8.65 -7.96
N VAL A 123 3.16 -8.27 -7.22
CA VAL A 123 3.31 -8.66 -5.82
C VAL A 123 2.20 -8.05 -4.96
N TYR A 124 1.87 -6.77 -5.22
CA TYR A 124 0.87 -6.06 -4.43
C TYR A 124 -0.50 -6.76 -4.42
N PRO A 125 -1.16 -7.07 -5.56
CA PRO A 125 -2.41 -7.85 -5.58
C PRO A 125 -2.28 -9.23 -4.95
N GLY A 126 -1.12 -9.89 -5.09
CA GLY A 126 -0.85 -11.17 -4.44
C GLY A 126 -0.93 -11.08 -2.91
N ILE A 127 -0.37 -10.02 -2.33
CA ILE A 127 -0.47 -9.75 -0.89
C ILE A 127 -1.92 -9.42 -0.50
N MET A 128 -2.65 -8.65 -1.31
CA MET A 128 -4.08 -8.36 -1.06
C MET A 128 -4.93 -9.65 -1.04
N ALA A 129 -4.64 -10.58 -1.95
CA ALA A 129 -5.32 -11.86 -2.04
C ALA A 129 -5.04 -12.74 -0.82
N ALA A 130 -3.78 -12.82 -0.38
CA ALA A 130 -3.41 -13.53 0.85
C ALA A 130 -4.12 -12.94 2.08
N PHE A 131 -4.22 -11.61 2.16
CA PHE A 131 -4.95 -10.93 3.23
C PHE A 131 -6.42 -11.35 3.30
N ALA A 132 -7.12 -11.49 2.17
CA ALA A 132 -8.51 -11.93 2.17
C ALA A 132 -8.68 -13.31 2.84
N GLY A 133 -7.70 -14.21 2.64
CA GLY A 133 -7.64 -15.50 3.34
C GLY A 133 -7.42 -15.35 4.85
N TYR A 134 -6.47 -14.52 5.28
CA TYR A 134 -6.22 -14.24 6.70
C TYR A 134 -7.41 -13.58 7.39
N LEU A 135 -8.07 -12.64 6.71
CA LEU A 135 -9.28 -12.01 7.22
C LEU A 135 -10.40 -13.04 7.42
N ALA A 136 -10.56 -13.99 6.49
CA ALA A 136 -11.53 -15.07 6.66
C ALA A 136 -11.17 -15.95 7.88
N ILE A 137 -9.91 -16.35 8.05
CA ILE A 137 -9.47 -17.10 9.25
C ILE A 137 -9.87 -16.35 10.52
N TYR A 138 -9.59 -15.03 10.57
CA TYR A 138 -9.90 -14.20 11.72
C TYR A 138 -11.42 -14.12 11.99
N LEU A 139 -12.22 -13.78 10.97
CA LEU A 139 -13.67 -13.60 11.12
C LEU A 139 -14.38 -14.91 11.50
N PHE A 140 -14.01 -16.03 10.87
CA PHE A 140 -14.57 -17.34 11.24
C PHE A 140 -14.07 -17.80 12.61
N GLY A 141 -12.83 -17.47 12.97
CA GLY A 141 -12.28 -17.71 14.31
C GLY A 141 -13.06 -17.01 15.42
N LEU A 142 -13.54 -15.77 15.18
CA LEU A 142 -14.43 -15.07 16.12
C LEU A 142 -15.77 -15.79 16.35
N LEU A 143 -16.21 -16.60 15.37
CA LEU A 143 -17.41 -17.43 15.47
C LEU A 143 -17.12 -18.83 16.02
N GLY A 144 -15.88 -19.11 16.45
CA GLY A 144 -15.44 -20.42 16.94
C GLY A 144 -15.19 -21.45 15.83
N VAL A 145 -15.12 -21.02 14.57
CA VAL A 145 -14.92 -21.90 13.41
C VAL A 145 -13.46 -21.85 12.96
N THR A 146 -12.80 -23.02 12.93
CA THR A 146 -11.45 -23.17 12.40
C THR A 146 -11.51 -23.54 10.92
N LEU A 147 -10.95 -22.70 10.05
CA LEU A 147 -10.92 -22.95 8.62
C LEU A 147 -9.73 -23.84 8.25
N SER A 148 -9.98 -24.92 7.51
CA SER A 148 -8.94 -25.72 6.87
C SER A 148 -8.48 -25.09 5.54
N PHE A 149 -7.47 -25.69 4.90
CA PHE A 149 -6.88 -25.16 3.66
C PHE A 149 -7.90 -24.88 2.55
N TRP A 150 -8.83 -25.81 2.28
CA TRP A 150 -9.74 -25.71 1.14
C TRP A 150 -10.72 -24.51 1.22
N PRO A 151 -11.40 -24.25 2.36
CA PRO A 151 -12.17 -23.03 2.55
C PRO A 151 -11.37 -21.74 2.37
N ILE A 152 -10.15 -21.69 2.89
CA ILE A 152 -9.28 -20.49 2.76
C ILE A 152 -8.91 -20.27 1.30
N ALA A 153 -8.48 -21.34 0.60
CA ALA A 153 -8.15 -21.28 -0.81
C ALA A 153 -9.35 -20.82 -1.66
N ALA A 154 -10.56 -21.29 -1.35
CA ALA A 154 -11.78 -20.86 -2.03
C ALA A 154 -12.04 -19.35 -1.85
N VAL A 155 -11.91 -18.83 -0.62
CA VAL A 155 -12.06 -17.38 -0.36
C VAL A 155 -11.05 -16.57 -1.18
N VAL A 156 -9.78 -16.99 -1.17
CA VAL A 156 -8.71 -16.30 -1.91
C VAL A 156 -9.00 -16.33 -3.41
N VAL A 157 -9.36 -17.49 -3.97
CA VAL A 157 -9.69 -17.62 -5.40
C VAL A 157 -10.88 -16.74 -5.78
N VAL A 158 -11.96 -16.76 -4.99
CA VAL A 158 -13.14 -15.91 -5.25
C VAL A 158 -12.78 -14.44 -5.19
N PHE A 159 -12.05 -14.00 -4.17
CA PHE A 159 -11.60 -12.61 -4.03
C PHE A 159 -10.73 -12.19 -5.23
N THR A 160 -9.75 -13.02 -5.61
CA THR A 160 -8.85 -12.75 -6.73
C THR A 160 -9.54 -12.76 -8.08
N LEU A 161 -10.63 -13.49 -8.27
CA LEU A 161 -11.40 -13.49 -9.53
C LEU A 161 -12.40 -12.32 -9.61
N LEU A 162 -13.00 -11.93 -8.48
CA LEU A 162 -13.96 -10.82 -8.45
C LEU A 162 -13.33 -9.47 -8.76
N ASN A 163 -12.12 -9.20 -8.26
CA ASN A 163 -11.41 -7.94 -8.50
C ASN A 163 -11.10 -7.65 -9.99
N PRO A 164 -10.47 -8.56 -10.77
CA PRO A 164 -10.28 -8.35 -12.20
C PRO A 164 -11.60 -8.42 -12.97
N TYR A 165 -12.62 -9.13 -12.48
CA TYR A 165 -13.94 -9.11 -13.11
C TYR A 165 -14.59 -7.72 -13.08
N THR A 166 -14.50 -6.98 -11.96
CA THR A 166 -15.01 -5.60 -11.89
C THR A 166 -14.22 -4.66 -12.80
N ALA A 167 -12.90 -4.85 -12.89
CA ALA A 167 -12.04 -4.11 -13.82
C ALA A 167 -12.36 -4.43 -15.29
N TYR A 168 -12.56 -5.70 -15.63
CA TYR A 168 -12.96 -6.15 -16.97
C TYR A 168 -14.31 -5.55 -17.40
N ARG A 169 -15.25 -5.43 -16.46
CA ARG A 169 -16.54 -4.75 -16.69
C ARG A 169 -16.42 -3.24 -16.89
N GLY A 170 -15.22 -2.67 -16.76
CA GLY A 170 -14.97 -1.25 -16.94
C GLY A 170 -15.66 -0.38 -15.90
N VAL A 171 -15.92 -0.92 -14.70
CA VAL A 171 -16.53 -0.16 -13.61
C VAL A 171 -15.52 0.87 -13.12
N SER A 172 -15.54 2.08 -13.68
CA SER A 172 -14.73 3.19 -13.15
C SER A 172 -15.38 3.70 -11.87
N GLY A 173 -14.68 3.60 -10.75
CA GLY A 173 -15.18 4.09 -9.46
C GLY A 173 -15.60 5.56 -9.54
N SER A 174 -16.81 5.86 -9.05
CA SER A 174 -17.25 7.24 -8.88
C SER A 174 -16.39 7.92 -7.82
N THR A 175 -16.01 9.18 -8.04
CA THR A 175 -15.29 10.01 -7.05
C THR A 175 -16.00 10.01 -5.68
N ILE A 176 -17.34 9.98 -5.68
CA ILE A 176 -18.15 9.92 -4.46
C ILE A 176 -17.99 8.58 -3.74
N VAL A 177 -17.97 7.47 -4.49
CA VAL A 177 -17.78 6.13 -3.90
C VAL A 177 -16.40 6.02 -3.27
N ALA A 178 -15.36 6.52 -3.95
CA ALA A 178 -14.00 6.56 -3.40
C ALA A 178 -13.93 7.40 -2.12
N LEU A 179 -14.60 8.55 -2.10
CA LEU A 179 -14.68 9.41 -0.90
C LEU A 179 -15.35 8.67 0.26
N ILE A 180 -16.51 8.03 0.03
CA ILE A 180 -17.24 7.29 1.06
C ILE A 180 -16.37 6.17 1.65
N ILE A 181 -15.69 5.39 0.81
CA ILE A 181 -14.81 4.31 1.25
C ILE A 181 -13.69 4.86 2.13
N ASN A 182 -13.05 5.96 1.74
CA ASN A 182 -11.99 6.59 2.54
C ASN A 182 -12.49 7.08 3.91
N VAL A 183 -13.70 7.66 3.96
CA VAL A 183 -14.29 8.10 5.23
C VAL A 183 -14.48 6.90 6.16
N ILE A 184 -15.04 5.79 5.65
CA ILE A 184 -15.22 4.56 6.42
C ILE A 184 -13.87 4.03 6.93
N GLN A 185 -12.84 4.02 6.09
CA GLN A 185 -11.49 3.55 6.46
C GLN A 185 -10.87 4.40 7.57
N ILE A 186 -10.89 5.73 7.42
CA ILE A 186 -10.30 6.64 8.43
C ILE A 186 -11.05 6.52 9.75
N VAL A 187 -12.39 6.50 9.72
CA VAL A 187 -13.21 6.35 10.93
C VAL A 187 -12.92 5.01 11.63
N ALA A 188 -12.81 3.92 10.86
CA ALA A 188 -12.47 2.61 11.41
C ALA A 188 -11.07 2.60 12.05
N LEU A 189 -10.07 3.22 11.42
CA LEU A 189 -8.71 3.32 11.97
C LEU A 189 -8.67 4.16 13.24
N ILE A 190 -9.39 5.29 13.29
CA ILE A 190 -9.47 6.12 14.49
C ILE A 190 -10.14 5.35 15.63
N ALA A 191 -11.29 4.74 15.38
CA ALA A 191 -12.01 3.94 16.37
C ALA A 191 -11.13 2.80 16.90
N PHE A 192 -10.46 2.07 16.01
CA PHE A 192 -9.53 1.02 16.38
C PHE A 192 -8.37 1.54 17.24
N SER A 193 -7.77 2.68 16.85
CA SER A 193 -6.66 3.28 17.59
C SER A 193 -7.07 3.68 19.00
N VAL A 194 -8.27 4.26 19.15
CA VAL A 194 -8.83 4.61 20.47
C VAL A 194 -9.02 3.35 21.32
N PHE A 195 -9.62 2.29 20.76
CA PHE A 195 -9.79 1.03 21.49
C PHE A 195 -8.46 0.39 21.88
N ALA A 196 -7.46 0.40 21.01
CA ALA A 196 -6.14 -0.13 21.30
C ALA A 196 -5.44 0.64 22.44
N ILE A 197 -5.55 1.97 22.45
CA ILE A 197 -5.00 2.82 23.52
C ILE A 197 -5.73 2.55 24.83
N ILE A 198 -7.06 2.53 24.83
CA ILE A 198 -7.86 2.23 26.02
C ILE A 198 -7.50 0.86 26.56
N PHE A 199 -7.43 -0.16 25.70
CA PHE A 199 -7.05 -1.52 26.08
C PHE A 199 -5.67 -1.55 26.76
N ARG A 200 -4.69 -0.81 26.22
CA ARG A 200 -3.35 -0.74 26.79
C ARG A 200 -3.34 -0.08 28.18
N ILE A 201 -4.13 0.97 28.37
CA ILE A 201 -4.22 1.69 29.65
C ILE A 201 -4.96 0.83 30.69
N THR A 202 -6.00 0.10 30.30
CA THR A 202 -6.80 -0.74 31.21
C THR A 202 -6.13 -2.08 31.56
N HIS A 203 -5.16 -2.52 30.77
CA HIS A 203 -4.40 -3.76 31.00
C HIS A 203 -2.89 -3.48 31.18
N PRO A 204 -2.49 -2.71 32.21
CA PRO A 204 -1.10 -2.31 32.38
C PRO A 204 -0.15 -3.49 32.59
N GLY A 205 -0.63 -4.60 33.18
CA GLY A 205 0.19 -5.80 33.40
C GLY A 205 0.56 -6.61 32.16
N LEU A 206 -0.02 -6.29 30.98
CA LEU A 206 0.37 -6.89 29.71
C LEU A 206 1.54 -6.09 29.11
N HIS A 207 2.76 -6.36 29.57
CA HIS A 207 3.96 -5.74 29.01
C HIS A 207 4.49 -6.52 27.80
N TYR A 208 5.07 -5.80 26.83
CA TYR A 208 6.03 -6.41 25.91
C TYR A 208 7.31 -6.67 26.71
N GLU A 209 8.04 -7.74 26.40
CA GLU A 209 9.25 -8.14 27.15
C GLU A 209 10.34 -7.05 27.24
N ASN A 210 10.28 -5.98 26.43
CA ASN A 210 11.27 -4.89 26.42
C ASN A 210 10.62 -3.50 26.32
N ASP A 211 11.16 -2.52 27.07
CA ASP A 211 10.82 -1.10 26.97
C ASP A 211 11.67 -0.36 25.91
N THR A 212 11.06 0.56 25.16
CA THR A 212 11.68 1.32 24.05
C THR A 212 12.95 2.09 24.44
N PHE A 213 13.06 2.54 25.69
CA PHE A 213 14.23 3.26 26.18
C PHE A 213 15.43 2.35 26.49
N GLY A 214 15.19 1.08 26.85
CA GLY A 214 16.24 0.08 27.07
C GLY A 214 16.95 -0.33 25.77
N ILE A 215 16.23 -0.29 24.65
CA ILE A 215 16.74 -0.69 23.33
C ILE A 215 17.64 0.40 22.73
N LEU A 216 17.29 1.68 22.91
CA LEU A 216 18.13 2.79 22.46
C LEU A 216 19.45 2.90 23.25
N THR A 217 19.48 2.34 24.46
CA THR A 217 20.64 2.37 25.36
C THR A 217 21.39 1.04 25.44
N GLY A 218 20.90 -0.02 24.77
CA GLY A 218 21.44 -1.37 24.88
C GLY A 218 21.28 -2.02 26.28
N SER A 219 20.48 -1.40 27.14
CA SER A 219 20.18 -1.87 28.49
C SER A 219 19.05 -2.90 28.42
N HIS A 220 19.42 -4.17 28.43
CA HIS A 220 18.48 -5.29 28.53
C HIS A 220 18.35 -5.71 30.00
N ASN A 221 17.14 -5.69 30.55
CA ASN A 221 16.80 -6.44 31.76
C ASN A 221 16.31 -7.84 31.36
#